data_AF-R7ZR38-F1
#
_entry.id   AF-R7ZR38-F1
#
_cell.length_a   1.000
_cell.length_b   1.000
_cell.length_c   1.000
_cell.angle_alpha   90.00
_cell.angle_beta   90.00
_cell.angle_gamma   90.00
#
_symmetry.space_group_name_H-M   'P 1'
#
loop_
_entity.id
_entity.type
_entity.pdbx_description
1 polymer ?
#
loop_
_entity_poly.entity_id
_entity_poly.type
_entity_poly.pdbx_seq_one_letter_code
_entity_poly.pdbx_strand_id
1 'polypeptide(L)'
;MPVALADFFEFYYHSLGNPEPEKMLRARYFFEKKAKVYLSLLGFYALPYTYAFADGAQVLVRSKRIVEDTGRRLDETFYFVLEAFRPAAFLEQNETLLTAAKVRLIHAFSRYFVQKHAKDWDPAWGLPINQEDLLGTNLAFSLIVLRGFSKLGLAPCSEDVEAILYYWKYIGMANGVDTRYWPDNAKQAYWLEKRIRERHVRPSEAGRLLTRKLLAFYQHSLPNRLPRQVIDGIVAYFLGPQLSDAVGISSRVPIPDLVYGFIFNSNFFGPSGDLDTYAGMRRFFDAQTTKKYGQPLGLTIPELRMG
;
A
#
# COMPACT_ATOMS: atom_id res chain seq x y z
N MET A 1 5.88 23.61 21.32
CA MET A 1 5.53 23.06 19.99
C MET A 1 4.94 24.19 19.15
N PRO A 2 5.32 24.36 17.87
CA PRO A 2 4.69 25.38 17.00
C PRO A 2 3.17 25.19 16.92
N VAL A 3 2.39 26.29 16.84
CA VAL A 3 0.91 26.24 16.81
C VAL A 3 0.39 25.34 15.69
N ALA A 4 0.94 25.47 14.47
CA ALA A 4 0.55 24.62 13.35
C ALA A 4 0.79 23.12 13.59
N LEU A 5 1.79 22.77 14.41
CA LEU A 5 2.05 21.37 14.78
C LEU A 5 1.10 20.91 15.90
N ALA A 6 0.72 21.80 16.81
CA ALA A 6 -0.35 21.54 17.79
C ALA A 6 -1.68 21.26 17.08
N ASP A 7 -2.11 22.17 16.20
CA ASP A 7 -3.35 22.03 15.42
C ASP A 7 -3.37 20.73 14.60
N PHE A 8 -2.21 20.33 14.06
CA PHE A 8 -2.07 19.08 13.34
C PHE A 8 -2.34 17.85 14.23
N PHE A 9 -1.88 17.84 15.48
CA PHE A 9 -2.15 16.74 16.40
C PHE A 9 -3.57 16.79 16.98
N GLU A 10 -4.10 17.99 17.26
CA GLU A 10 -5.49 18.20 17.67
C GLU A 10 -6.49 17.62 16.65
N PHE A 11 -6.19 17.72 15.34
CA PHE A 11 -6.97 17.06 14.29
C PHE A 11 -7.15 15.54 14.55
N TYR A 12 -6.10 14.84 15.00
CA TYR A 12 -6.18 13.40 15.25
C TYR A 12 -7.02 13.06 16.49
N TYR A 13 -7.08 13.95 17.49
CA TYR A 13 -7.86 13.75 18.70
C TYR A 13 -9.33 14.12 18.53
N HIS A 14 -9.64 15.14 17.73
CA HIS A 14 -10.98 15.72 17.70
C HIS A 14 -11.72 15.62 16.35
N SER A 15 -11.00 15.48 15.23
CA SER A 15 -11.62 15.62 13.89
C SER A 15 -11.91 14.31 13.16
N LEU A 16 -11.41 13.17 13.63
CA LEU A 16 -11.63 11.87 12.97
C LEU A 16 -13.00 11.25 13.28
N GLY A 17 -13.70 11.75 14.29
CA GLY A 17 -14.97 11.19 14.76
C GLY A 17 -14.79 9.79 15.35
N ASN A 18 -15.87 9.24 15.94
CA ASN A 18 -15.84 7.87 16.43
C ASN A 18 -16.09 6.91 15.26
N PRO A 19 -15.24 5.88 15.06
CA PRO A 19 -15.49 4.89 14.03
C PRO A 19 -16.65 3.96 14.40
N GLU A 20 -17.28 3.34 13.40
CA GLU A 20 -18.31 2.31 13.58
C GLU A 20 -17.68 1.01 14.10
N PRO A 21 -17.85 0.64 15.38
CA PRO A 21 -17.04 -0.41 16.00
C PRO A 21 -17.20 -1.77 15.32
N GLU A 22 -18.42 -2.11 14.89
CA GLU A 22 -18.70 -3.38 14.21
C GLU A 22 -17.91 -3.55 12.91
N LYS A 23 -17.90 -2.52 12.05
CA LYS A 23 -17.13 -2.53 10.80
C LYS A 23 -15.62 -2.58 11.07
N MET A 24 -15.15 -1.84 12.09
CA MET A 24 -13.74 -1.86 12.47
C MET A 24 -13.28 -3.24 12.96
N LEU A 25 -14.07 -3.87 13.83
CA LEU A 25 -13.78 -5.19 14.37
C LEU A 25 -13.84 -6.26 13.27
N ARG A 26 -14.82 -6.19 12.37
CA ARG A 26 -14.94 -7.12 11.25
C ARG A 26 -13.77 -7.03 10.27
N ALA A 27 -13.37 -5.81 9.88
CA ALA A 27 -12.24 -5.58 9.00
C ALA A 27 -10.93 -6.12 9.61
N ARG A 28 -10.73 -5.88 10.90
CA ARG A 28 -9.59 -6.43 11.64
C ARG A 28 -9.61 -7.95 11.71
N TYR A 29 -10.76 -8.56 11.99
CA TYR A 29 -10.91 -10.01 12.01
C TYR A 29 -10.59 -10.61 10.63
N PHE A 30 -11.09 -10.00 9.56
CA PHE A 30 -10.76 -10.41 8.19
C PHE A 30 -9.24 -10.34 7.94
N PHE A 31 -8.60 -9.22 8.29
CA PHE A 31 -7.15 -9.08 8.15
C PHE A 31 -6.40 -10.11 8.99
N GLU A 32 -6.74 -10.30 10.27
CA GLU A 32 -6.10 -11.29 11.14
C GLU A 32 -6.12 -12.70 10.52
N LYS A 33 -7.26 -13.12 9.96
CA LYS A 33 -7.41 -14.43 9.34
C LYS A 33 -6.76 -14.55 7.96
N LYS A 34 -6.52 -13.43 7.27
CA LYS A 34 -6.10 -13.40 5.86
C LYS A 34 -4.83 -12.58 5.61
N ALA A 35 -4.11 -12.18 6.66
CA ALA A 35 -3.02 -11.19 6.58
C ALA A 35 -1.95 -11.60 5.57
N LYS A 36 -1.59 -12.89 5.53
CA LYS A 36 -0.57 -13.40 4.60
C LYS A 36 -0.97 -13.15 3.14
N VAL A 37 -2.20 -13.50 2.79
CA VAL A 37 -2.73 -13.31 1.44
C VAL A 37 -2.93 -11.81 1.17
N TYR A 38 -3.40 -11.06 2.17
CA TYR A 38 -3.61 -9.61 2.06
C TYR A 38 -2.30 -8.88 1.74
N LEU A 39 -1.23 -9.11 2.51
CA LEU A 39 0.07 -8.50 2.30
C LEU A 39 0.74 -8.98 1.00
N SER A 40 0.53 -10.24 0.62
CA SER A 40 1.00 -10.75 -0.68
C SER A 40 0.34 -10.02 -1.85
N LEU A 41 -0.98 -9.84 -1.80
CA LEU A 41 -1.73 -9.10 -2.81
C LEU A 41 -1.40 -7.61 -2.80
N LEU A 42 -1.10 -7.05 -1.63
CA LEU A 42 -0.58 -5.70 -1.54
C LEU A 42 0.73 -5.57 -2.35
N GLY A 43 1.66 -6.50 -2.16
CA GLY A 43 2.92 -6.54 -2.89
C GLY A 43 2.76 -6.81 -4.39
N PHE A 44 2.17 -7.93 -4.76
CA PHE A 44 2.13 -8.42 -6.14
C PHE A 44 1.04 -7.80 -7.02
N TYR A 45 0.04 -7.15 -6.43
CA TYR A 45 -1.05 -6.55 -7.17
C TYR A 45 -1.17 -5.05 -6.92
N ALA A 46 -1.40 -4.61 -5.69
CA ALA A 46 -1.73 -3.22 -5.40
C ALA A 46 -0.57 -2.25 -5.69
N LEU A 47 0.68 -2.60 -5.34
CA LEU A 47 1.84 -1.74 -5.60
C LEU A 47 2.17 -1.62 -7.10
N PRO A 48 2.29 -2.71 -7.89
CA PRO A 48 2.42 -2.59 -9.34
C PRO A 48 1.24 -1.86 -10.00
N TYR A 49 0.04 -2.00 -9.44
CA TYR A 49 -1.15 -1.31 -9.92
C TYR A 49 -1.00 0.22 -9.77
N THR A 50 -0.52 0.71 -8.64
CA THR A 50 -0.31 2.16 -8.44
C THR A 50 0.86 2.69 -9.27
N TYR A 51 1.85 1.87 -9.63
CA TYR A 51 2.92 2.30 -10.55
C TYR A 51 2.44 2.52 -11.98
N ALA A 52 1.27 1.97 -12.35
CA ALA A 52 0.66 2.26 -13.65
C ALA A 52 0.05 3.66 -13.72
N PHE A 53 -0.14 4.35 -12.58
CA PHE A 53 -0.67 5.71 -12.53
C PHE A 53 0.47 6.67 -12.81
N ALA A 54 0.61 7.07 -14.07
CA ALA A 54 1.83 7.69 -14.57
C ALA A 54 2.24 8.95 -13.81
N ASP A 55 1.28 9.80 -13.48
CA ASP A 55 1.53 11.09 -12.83
C ASP A 55 1.88 10.89 -11.35
N GLY A 56 1.15 10.02 -10.65
CA GLY A 56 1.46 9.62 -9.28
C GLY A 56 2.84 8.95 -9.16
N ALA A 57 3.25 8.15 -10.15
CA ALA A 57 4.57 7.51 -10.19
C ALA A 57 5.72 8.55 -10.24
N GLN A 58 5.49 9.75 -10.79
CA GLN A 58 6.49 10.82 -10.86
C GLN A 58 6.89 11.32 -9.47
N VAL A 59 5.95 11.33 -8.52
CA VAL A 59 6.22 11.70 -7.11
C VAL A 59 7.18 10.70 -6.47
N LEU A 60 6.90 9.41 -6.67
CA LEU A 60 7.68 8.32 -6.08
C LEU A 60 9.13 8.36 -6.57
N VAL A 61 9.36 8.51 -7.87
CA VAL A 61 10.72 8.61 -8.43
C VAL A 61 11.47 9.83 -7.90
N ARG A 62 10.81 10.99 -7.75
CA ARG A 62 11.44 12.24 -7.27
C ARG A 62 11.70 12.26 -5.77
N SER A 63 11.00 11.43 -5.00
CA SER A 63 11.35 11.20 -3.59
C SER A 63 12.72 10.55 -3.41
N LYS A 64 13.30 9.95 -4.48
CA LYS A 64 14.56 9.18 -4.57
C LYS A 64 14.65 7.93 -3.71
N ARG A 65 14.11 7.97 -2.48
CA ARG A 65 14.17 6.88 -1.49
C ARG A 65 13.64 5.54 -2.01
N ILE A 66 12.57 5.53 -2.80
CA ILE A 66 12.00 4.27 -3.32
C ILE A 66 12.82 3.65 -4.45
N VAL A 67 13.61 4.46 -5.16
CA VAL A 67 14.49 4.01 -6.25
C VAL A 67 15.85 3.57 -5.70
N GLU A 68 16.33 4.25 -4.65
CA GLU A 68 17.61 4.01 -4.00
C GLU A 68 17.53 2.92 -2.93
N ASP A 69 16.42 2.85 -2.18
CA ASP A 69 16.19 1.88 -1.10
C ASP A 69 14.78 1.27 -1.19
N THR A 70 14.53 0.59 -2.31
CA THR A 70 13.24 -0.08 -2.59
C THR A 70 12.86 -1.04 -1.46
N GLY A 71 13.82 -1.81 -0.95
CA GLY A 71 13.58 -2.80 0.10
C GLY A 71 13.06 -2.17 1.38
N ARG A 72 13.72 -1.12 1.88
CA ARG A 72 13.26 -0.43 3.10
C ARG A 72 11.94 0.27 2.90
N ARG A 73 11.68 0.87 1.74
CA ARG A 73 10.39 1.53 1.46
C ARG A 73 9.21 0.56 1.41
N LEU A 74 9.44 -0.65 0.90
CA LEU A 74 8.44 -1.72 0.95
C LEU A 74 8.21 -2.20 2.38
N ASP A 75 9.29 -2.42 3.14
CA ASP A 75 9.18 -2.81 4.54
C ASP A 75 8.46 -1.72 5.38
N GLU A 76 8.75 -0.43 5.16
CA GLU A 76 8.05 0.69 5.81
C GLU A 76 6.54 0.72 5.46
N THR A 77 6.18 0.33 4.24
CA THR A 77 4.78 0.22 3.80
C THR A 77 4.08 -0.94 4.51
N PHE A 78 4.73 -2.10 4.60
CA PHE A 78 4.19 -3.26 5.34
C PHE A 78 4.10 -2.99 6.84
N TYR A 79 5.09 -2.31 7.42
CA TYR A 79 5.07 -1.85 8.79
C TYR A 79 3.84 -0.97 9.05
N PHE A 80 3.57 0.02 8.18
CA PHE A 80 2.38 0.87 8.30
C PHE A 80 1.09 0.05 8.28
N VAL A 81 0.96 -0.93 7.37
CA VAL A 81 -0.25 -1.76 7.29
C VAL A 81 -0.40 -2.64 8.53
N LEU A 82 0.69 -3.24 9.03
CA LEU A 82 0.65 -4.03 10.26
C LEU A 82 0.25 -3.15 11.46
N GLU A 83 0.85 -1.97 11.63
CA GLU A 83 0.44 -1.02 12.67
C GLU A 83 -1.04 -0.61 12.51
N ALA A 84 -1.48 -0.32 11.29
CA ALA A 84 -2.86 0.09 11.02
C ALA A 84 -3.88 -0.99 11.41
N PHE A 85 -3.52 -2.28 11.36
CA PHE A 85 -4.39 -3.41 11.68
C PHE A 85 -4.10 -4.06 13.05
N ARG A 86 -3.28 -3.44 13.91
CA ARG A 86 -2.94 -3.99 15.22
C ARG A 86 -4.17 -4.20 16.12
N PRO A 87 -4.11 -5.08 17.12
CA PRO A 87 -5.14 -5.19 18.14
C PRO A 87 -5.44 -3.81 18.76
N ALA A 88 -6.73 -3.53 18.93
CA ALA A 88 -7.29 -2.25 19.42
C ALA A 88 -7.00 -0.99 18.55
N ALA A 89 -6.47 -1.15 17.33
CA ALA A 89 -6.27 -0.04 16.39
C ALA A 89 -7.55 0.79 16.19
N PHE A 90 -7.41 2.11 16.33
CA PHE A 90 -8.46 3.13 16.14
C PHE A 90 -9.66 3.08 17.10
N LEU A 91 -9.72 2.12 18.02
CA LEU A 91 -10.80 2.01 19.02
C LEU A 91 -10.36 2.51 20.39
N GLU A 92 -9.18 2.11 20.86
CA GLU A 92 -8.71 2.41 22.22
C GLU A 92 -7.28 2.98 22.24
N GLN A 93 -6.54 2.87 21.14
CA GLN A 93 -5.10 3.13 21.09
C GLN A 93 -4.72 4.27 20.13
N ASN A 94 -4.01 5.26 20.68
CA ASN A 94 -3.55 6.45 19.95
C ASN A 94 -2.30 6.18 19.10
N GLU A 95 -1.56 5.10 19.34
CA GLU A 95 -0.33 4.76 18.62
C GLU A 95 -0.56 4.57 17.12
N THR A 96 -1.73 4.03 16.77
CA THR A 96 -2.12 3.84 15.36
C THR A 96 -2.38 5.19 14.69
N LEU A 97 -3.01 6.12 15.41
CA LEU A 97 -3.23 7.50 14.94
C LEU A 97 -1.91 8.24 14.77
N LEU A 98 -0.95 8.07 15.69
CA LEU A 98 0.39 8.64 15.56
C LEU A 98 1.13 8.08 14.34
N THR A 99 0.96 6.80 14.02
CA THR A 99 1.54 6.19 12.82
C THR A 99 0.94 6.80 11.55
N ALA A 100 -0.38 6.95 11.49
CA ALA A 100 -1.06 7.65 10.39
C ALA A 100 -0.62 9.13 10.28
N ALA A 101 -0.43 9.80 11.42
CA ALA A 101 0.09 11.16 11.48
C ALA A 101 1.49 11.28 10.86
N LYS A 102 2.39 10.34 11.16
CA LYS A 102 3.71 10.26 10.53
C LYS A 102 3.60 10.10 9.01
N VAL A 103 2.71 9.23 8.52
CA VAL A 103 2.49 9.06 7.07
C VAL A 103 1.97 10.35 6.43
N ARG A 104 1.00 11.02 7.05
CA ARG A 104 0.46 12.30 6.55
C ARG A 104 1.54 13.40 6.51
N LEU A 105 2.43 13.45 7.50
CA LEU A 105 3.59 14.35 7.48
C LEU A 105 4.56 13.97 6.35
N ILE A 106 4.89 12.69 6.17
CA ILE A 106 5.73 12.22 5.06
C ILE A 106 5.14 12.66 3.70
N HIS A 107 3.82 12.58 3.52
CA HIS A 107 3.15 13.10 2.33
C HIS A 107 3.29 14.62 2.21
N ALA A 108 3.06 15.37 3.29
CA ALA A 108 3.23 16.83 3.28
C ALA A 108 4.66 17.26 2.91
N PHE A 109 5.67 16.61 3.50
CA PHE A 109 7.07 16.83 3.14
C PHE A 109 7.33 16.47 1.68
N SER A 110 6.84 15.33 1.20
CA SER A 110 7.02 14.92 -0.19
C SER A 110 6.42 15.94 -1.17
N ARG A 111 5.22 16.47 -0.88
CA ARG A 111 4.61 17.55 -1.65
C ARG A 111 5.49 18.79 -1.68
N TYR A 112 5.92 19.25 -0.50
CA TYR A 112 6.79 20.42 -0.37
C TYR A 112 8.10 20.23 -1.14
N PHE A 113 8.77 19.08 -0.98
CA PHE A 113 10.05 18.81 -1.63
C PHE A 113 9.94 18.77 -3.15
N VAL A 114 8.92 18.09 -3.68
CA VAL A 114 8.70 18.03 -5.13
C VAL A 114 8.43 19.44 -5.67
N GLN A 115 7.53 20.20 -5.04
CA GLN A 115 7.18 21.55 -5.50
C GLN A 115 8.34 22.54 -5.42
N LYS A 116 9.22 22.41 -4.40
CA LYS A 116 10.32 23.36 -4.18
C LYS A 116 11.61 22.99 -4.90
N HIS A 117 11.89 21.71 -5.09
CA HIS A 117 13.22 21.25 -5.48
C HIS A 117 13.26 20.39 -6.74
N ALA A 118 12.14 19.83 -7.21
CA ALA A 118 12.13 19.10 -8.47
C ALA A 118 12.15 20.08 -9.66
N LYS A 119 13.29 20.13 -10.37
CA LYS A 119 13.47 21.00 -11.54
C LYS A 119 12.69 20.54 -12.77
N ASP A 120 12.29 19.27 -12.78
CA ASP A 120 11.68 18.56 -13.89
C ASP A 120 10.21 18.16 -13.59
N TRP A 121 9.59 18.82 -12.61
CA TRP A 121 8.15 18.62 -12.35
C TRP A 121 7.33 19.28 -13.45
N ASP A 122 6.58 18.47 -14.20
CA ASP A 122 5.62 18.97 -15.18
C ASP A 122 4.32 19.38 -14.48
N PRO A 123 3.89 20.65 -14.55
CA PRO A 123 2.61 21.10 -14.00
C PRO A 123 1.41 20.30 -14.51
N ALA A 124 1.49 19.67 -15.69
CA ALA A 124 0.44 18.83 -16.24
C ALA A 124 0.17 17.56 -15.40
N TRP A 125 1.13 17.12 -14.57
CA TRP A 125 0.93 16.02 -13.61
C TRP A 125 0.12 16.46 -12.37
N GLY A 126 -0.25 17.74 -12.29
CA GLY A 126 -1.03 18.30 -11.20
C GLY A 126 -0.21 18.55 -9.93
N LEU A 127 -0.92 18.65 -8.80
CA LEU A 127 -0.28 18.75 -7.50
C LEU A 127 0.24 17.35 -7.09
N PRO A 128 1.50 17.24 -6.62
CA PRO A 128 2.01 15.98 -6.08
C PRO A 128 1.10 15.49 -4.94
N ILE A 129 0.79 14.19 -4.86
CA ILE A 129 -0.02 13.61 -3.77
C ILE A 129 -1.32 14.39 -3.55
N ASN A 130 -2.05 14.62 -4.65
CA ASN A 130 -3.34 15.28 -4.62
C ASN A 130 -4.43 14.35 -4.05
N GLN A 131 -5.66 14.86 -3.91
CA GLN A 131 -6.77 14.08 -3.34
C GLN A 131 -7.12 12.85 -4.19
N GLU A 132 -7.00 12.91 -5.51
CA GLU A 132 -7.25 11.75 -6.37
C GLU A 132 -6.15 10.69 -6.23
N ASP A 133 -4.89 11.10 -6.12
CA ASP A 133 -3.77 10.17 -5.83
C ASP A 133 -3.99 9.45 -4.49
N LEU A 134 -4.42 10.19 -3.47
CA LEU A 134 -4.73 9.64 -2.14
C LEU A 134 -5.91 8.66 -2.21
N LEU A 135 -7.01 9.04 -2.88
CA LEU A 135 -8.17 8.15 -3.08
C LEU A 135 -7.78 6.89 -3.86
N GLY A 136 -7.07 7.04 -4.97
CA GLY A 136 -6.64 5.93 -5.82
C GLY A 136 -5.71 4.97 -5.09
N THR A 137 -4.75 5.49 -4.33
CA THR A 137 -3.87 4.68 -3.49
C THR A 137 -4.67 3.98 -2.39
N ASN A 138 -5.56 4.68 -1.70
CA ASN A 138 -6.35 4.08 -0.63
C ASN A 138 -7.32 2.99 -1.14
N LEU A 139 -7.84 3.13 -2.38
CA LEU A 139 -8.57 2.08 -3.09
C LEU A 139 -7.67 0.92 -3.53
N ALA A 140 -6.42 1.17 -3.88
CA ALA A 140 -5.45 0.11 -4.19
C ALA A 140 -5.17 -0.77 -2.96
N PHE A 141 -5.03 -0.17 -1.78
CA PHE A 141 -4.80 -0.91 -0.54
C PHE A 141 -6.05 -1.63 -0.01
N SER A 142 -7.25 -1.26 -0.48
CA SER A 142 -8.53 -1.86 -0.10
C SER A 142 -9.13 -2.69 -1.23
N LEU A 143 -9.89 -2.05 -2.12
CA LEU A 143 -10.63 -2.67 -3.21
C LEU A 143 -9.76 -3.56 -4.13
N ILE A 144 -8.58 -3.09 -4.53
CA ILE A 144 -7.72 -3.86 -5.45
C ILE A 144 -7.17 -5.12 -4.77
N VAL A 145 -6.81 -5.05 -3.49
CA VAL A 145 -6.46 -6.23 -2.71
C VAL A 145 -7.63 -7.22 -2.66
N LEU A 146 -8.86 -6.79 -2.37
CA LEU A 146 -10.04 -7.66 -2.35
C LEU A 146 -10.38 -8.27 -3.72
N ARG A 147 -10.15 -7.54 -4.82
CA ARG A 147 -10.21 -8.10 -6.17
C ARG A 147 -9.14 -9.16 -6.40
N GLY A 148 -7.96 -8.98 -5.82
CA GLY A 148 -6.89 -9.97 -5.79
C GLY A 148 -7.32 -11.28 -5.13
N PHE A 149 -8.03 -11.20 -3.99
CA PHE A 149 -8.63 -12.37 -3.35
C PHE A 149 -9.61 -13.09 -4.30
N SER A 150 -10.46 -12.33 -4.99
CA SER A 150 -11.40 -12.89 -5.97
C SER A 150 -10.69 -13.57 -7.15
N LYS A 151 -9.59 -12.98 -7.65
CA LYS A 151 -8.72 -13.58 -8.68
C LYS A 151 -8.04 -14.89 -8.23
N LEU A 152 -7.98 -15.14 -6.92
CA LEU A 152 -7.47 -16.38 -6.33
C LEU A 152 -8.59 -17.38 -5.97
N GLY A 153 -9.85 -17.11 -6.35
CA GLY A 153 -10.98 -17.94 -5.94
C GLY A 153 -11.33 -17.84 -4.45
N LEU A 154 -10.82 -16.81 -3.76
CA LEU A 154 -11.05 -16.54 -2.34
C LEU A 154 -11.94 -15.31 -2.13
N ALA A 155 -12.95 -15.12 -3.00
CA ALA A 155 -13.80 -13.93 -2.98
C ALA A 155 -14.37 -13.68 -1.56
N PRO A 156 -14.09 -12.50 -0.95
CA PRO A 156 -14.67 -12.14 0.33
C PRO A 156 -16.19 -11.94 0.20
N CYS A 157 -16.94 -12.17 1.28
CA CYS A 157 -18.36 -11.86 1.31
C CYS A 157 -18.60 -10.34 1.32
N SER A 158 -19.81 -9.91 0.99
CA SER A 158 -20.21 -8.49 0.91
C SER A 158 -19.85 -7.70 2.17
N GLU A 159 -20.11 -8.28 3.34
CA GLU A 159 -19.91 -7.66 4.63
C GLU A 159 -18.42 -7.46 4.94
N ASP A 160 -17.56 -8.38 4.50
CA ASP A 160 -16.10 -8.21 4.62
C ASP A 160 -15.59 -7.12 3.68
N VAL A 161 -16.13 -7.05 2.46
CA VAL A 161 -15.78 -6.00 1.50
C VAL A 161 -16.15 -4.62 2.06
N GLU A 162 -17.38 -4.46 2.54
CA GLU A 162 -17.85 -3.19 3.11
C GLU A 162 -17.07 -2.80 4.38
N ALA A 163 -16.77 -3.77 5.25
CA ALA A 163 -15.96 -3.53 6.44
C ALA A 163 -14.54 -3.05 6.08
N ILE A 164 -13.87 -3.69 5.11
CA ILE A 164 -12.53 -3.29 4.69
C ILE A 164 -12.54 -1.93 3.99
N LEU A 165 -13.53 -1.63 3.15
CA LEU A 165 -13.67 -0.30 2.53
C LEU A 165 -13.91 0.79 3.58
N TYR A 166 -14.72 0.52 4.60
CA TYR A 166 -14.92 1.43 5.73
C TYR A 166 -13.64 1.62 6.55
N TYR A 167 -12.92 0.53 6.82
CA TYR A 167 -11.66 0.60 7.57
C TYR A 167 -10.64 1.50 6.88
N TRP A 168 -10.50 1.33 5.57
CA TRP A 168 -9.64 2.19 4.76
C TRP A 168 -10.20 3.59 4.58
N LYS A 169 -11.53 3.83 4.63
CA LYS A 169 -12.11 5.19 4.75
C LYS A 169 -11.53 5.91 5.95
N TYR A 170 -11.54 5.24 7.11
CA TYR A 170 -11.06 5.80 8.37
C TYR A 170 -9.54 6.04 8.37
N ILE A 171 -8.75 5.07 7.88
CA ILE A 171 -7.31 5.26 7.64
C ILE A 171 -7.06 6.43 6.68
N GLY A 172 -7.87 6.54 5.63
CA GLY A 172 -7.84 7.62 4.64
C GLY A 172 -8.07 8.98 5.30
N MET A 173 -9.08 9.12 6.15
CA MET A 173 -9.33 10.36 6.93
C MET A 173 -8.11 10.74 7.74
N ALA A 174 -7.52 9.79 8.47
CA ALA A 174 -6.30 9.99 9.23
C ALA A 174 -5.12 10.41 8.35
N ASN A 175 -5.06 9.95 7.11
CA ASN A 175 -4.03 10.34 6.14
C ASN A 175 -4.36 11.61 5.34
N GLY A 176 -5.52 12.24 5.58
CA GLY A 176 -5.94 13.49 4.94
C GLY A 176 -6.71 13.33 3.63
N VAL A 177 -7.30 12.16 3.37
CA VAL A 177 -8.30 11.95 2.31
C VAL A 177 -9.57 12.73 2.66
N ASP A 178 -10.10 13.47 1.69
CA ASP A 178 -11.42 14.05 1.77
C ASP A 178 -12.49 12.99 1.52
N THR A 179 -13.11 12.51 2.62
CA THR A 179 -14.05 11.38 2.57
C THR A 179 -15.42 11.72 2.02
N ARG A 180 -15.69 12.99 1.65
CA ARG A 180 -16.86 13.34 0.83
C ARG A 180 -16.80 12.69 -0.56
N TYR A 181 -15.60 12.35 -1.02
CA TYR A 181 -15.38 11.63 -2.27
C TYR A 181 -15.10 10.13 -2.07
N TRP A 182 -15.15 9.63 -0.83
CA TRP A 182 -14.96 8.20 -0.57
C TRP A 182 -16.25 7.43 -0.87
N PRO A 183 -16.19 6.24 -1.50
CA PRO A 183 -17.37 5.46 -1.81
C PRO A 183 -18.04 4.90 -0.56
N ASP A 184 -19.37 4.91 -0.53
CA ASP A 184 -20.14 4.38 0.60
C ASP A 184 -20.45 2.88 0.47
N ASN A 185 -20.18 2.29 -0.70
CA ASN A 185 -20.33 0.85 -0.92
C ASN A 185 -19.42 0.32 -2.03
N ALA A 186 -19.32 -1.00 -2.14
CA ALA A 186 -18.49 -1.71 -3.11
C ALA A 186 -18.77 -1.32 -4.58
N LYS A 187 -20.05 -1.07 -4.93
CA LYS A 187 -20.43 -0.64 -6.28
C LYS A 187 -19.89 0.76 -6.58
N GLN A 188 -20.05 1.71 -5.66
CA GLN A 188 -19.46 3.04 -5.81
C GLN A 188 -17.93 2.97 -5.85
N ALA A 189 -17.31 2.12 -5.03
CA ALA A 189 -15.86 1.93 -5.01
C ALA A 189 -15.35 1.42 -6.37
N TYR A 190 -16.06 0.48 -6.99
CA TYR A 190 -15.78 0.03 -8.36
C TYR A 190 -15.81 1.18 -9.35
N TRP A 191 -16.86 2.02 -9.34
CA TRP A 191 -16.99 3.11 -10.31
C TRP A 191 -15.95 4.21 -10.09
N LEU A 192 -15.68 4.57 -8.84
CA LEU A 192 -14.64 5.55 -8.51
C LEU A 192 -13.26 5.06 -8.96
N GLU A 193 -12.88 3.84 -8.58
CA GLU A 193 -11.61 3.24 -9.02
C GLU A 193 -11.53 3.17 -10.54
N LYS A 194 -12.62 2.77 -11.22
CA LYS A 194 -12.64 2.72 -12.68
C LYS A 194 -12.37 4.08 -13.30
N ARG A 195 -12.96 5.17 -12.77
CA ARG A 195 -12.75 6.53 -13.26
C ARG A 195 -11.32 7.03 -13.02
N ILE A 196 -10.76 6.78 -11.84
CA ILE A 196 -9.36 7.11 -11.54
C ILE A 196 -8.45 6.35 -12.51
N ARG A 197 -8.69 5.05 -12.69
CA ARG A 197 -7.91 4.20 -13.60
C ARG A 197 -7.95 4.67 -15.04
N GLU A 198 -9.14 5.04 -15.55
CA GLU A 198 -9.33 5.58 -16.91
C GLU A 198 -8.53 6.86 -17.17
N ARG A 199 -8.34 7.71 -16.14
CA ARG A 199 -7.57 8.96 -16.24
C ARG A 199 -6.06 8.75 -16.13
N HIS A 200 -5.64 7.86 -15.23
CA HIS A 200 -4.25 7.82 -14.76
C HIS A 200 -3.41 6.69 -15.34
N VAL A 201 -4.02 5.60 -15.80
CA VAL A 201 -3.29 4.48 -16.39
C VAL A 201 -2.77 4.84 -17.77
N ARG A 202 -1.45 5.01 -17.87
CA ARG A 202 -0.74 5.20 -19.13
C ARG A 202 0.73 4.77 -18.99
N PRO A 203 1.39 4.35 -20.07
CA PRO A 203 2.81 4.06 -20.04
C PRO A 203 3.63 5.27 -19.57
N SER A 204 4.56 5.05 -18.64
CA SER A 204 5.49 6.08 -18.18
C SER A 204 6.86 5.50 -17.85
N GLU A 205 7.92 6.29 -18.04
CA GLU A 205 9.26 5.90 -17.64
C GLU A 205 9.34 5.66 -16.13
N ALA A 206 8.69 6.54 -15.34
CA ALA A 206 8.62 6.43 -13.89
C ALA A 206 7.96 5.12 -13.43
N GLY A 207 6.77 4.80 -13.94
CA GLY A 207 6.07 3.56 -13.63
C GLY A 207 6.87 2.30 -13.99
N ARG A 208 7.51 2.30 -15.16
CA ARG A 208 8.40 1.22 -15.61
C ARG A 208 9.64 1.08 -14.73
N LEU A 209 10.24 2.19 -14.31
CA LEU A 209 11.39 2.18 -13.40
C LEU A 209 11.05 1.59 -12.04
N LEU A 210 9.97 2.07 -11.41
CA LEU A 210 9.48 1.56 -10.12
C LEU A 210 9.18 0.06 -10.18
N THR A 211 8.54 -0.35 -11.27
CA THR A 211 8.21 -1.76 -11.52
C THR A 211 9.46 -2.61 -11.68
N ARG A 212 10.45 -2.17 -12.48
CA ARG A 212 11.73 -2.88 -12.60
C ARG A 212 12.45 -3.02 -11.26
N LYS A 213 12.45 -1.97 -10.43
CA LYS A 213 13.06 -1.99 -9.10
C LYS A 213 12.34 -2.95 -8.15
N LEU A 214 11.00 -2.95 -8.17
CA LEU A 214 10.18 -3.87 -7.38
C LEU A 214 10.43 -5.34 -7.76
N LEU A 215 10.43 -5.65 -9.06
CA LEU A 215 10.67 -7.01 -9.56
C LEU A 215 12.09 -7.47 -9.24
N ALA A 216 13.09 -6.58 -9.36
CA ALA A 216 14.46 -6.86 -8.95
C ALA A 216 14.55 -7.15 -7.44
N PHE A 217 13.83 -6.40 -6.60
CA PHE A 217 13.76 -6.67 -5.17
C PHE A 217 13.18 -8.06 -4.87
N TYR A 218 12.09 -8.46 -5.55
CA TYR A 218 11.53 -9.80 -5.41
C TYR A 218 12.52 -10.91 -5.80
N GLN A 219 13.24 -10.76 -6.91
CA GLN A 219 14.24 -11.77 -7.31
C GLN A 219 15.28 -12.07 -6.22
N HIS A 220 15.64 -11.06 -5.42
CA HIS A 220 16.64 -11.19 -4.36
C HIS A 220 16.04 -11.62 -3.02
N SER A 221 14.80 -11.21 -2.74
CA SER A 221 14.19 -11.33 -1.41
C SER A 221 13.27 -12.54 -1.26
N LEU A 222 12.80 -13.12 -2.37
CA LEU A 222 11.91 -14.28 -2.33
C LEU A 222 12.65 -15.57 -1.96
N PRO A 223 12.06 -16.41 -1.09
CA PRO A 223 12.57 -17.75 -0.83
C PRO A 223 12.71 -18.53 -2.15
N ASN A 224 13.76 -19.34 -2.27
CA ASN A 224 14.07 -20.18 -3.44
C ASN A 224 14.42 -19.44 -4.74
N ARG A 225 14.60 -18.10 -4.71
CA ARG A 225 15.06 -17.28 -5.86
C ARG A 225 14.31 -17.60 -7.16
N LEU A 226 12.99 -17.40 -7.15
CA LEU A 226 12.17 -17.67 -8.32
C LEU A 226 12.74 -17.00 -9.59
N PRO A 227 12.69 -17.70 -10.75
CA PRO A 227 13.09 -17.10 -12.02
C PRO A 227 12.30 -15.82 -12.30
N ARG A 228 12.96 -14.82 -12.90
CA ARG A 228 12.35 -13.53 -13.22
C ARG A 228 11.03 -13.67 -13.98
N GLN A 229 10.99 -14.57 -14.96
CA GLN A 229 9.82 -14.80 -15.80
C GLN A 229 8.60 -15.27 -15.00
N VAL A 230 8.81 -16.00 -13.90
CA VAL A 230 7.74 -16.43 -13.00
C VAL A 230 7.19 -15.23 -12.22
N ILE A 231 8.07 -14.40 -11.66
CA ILE A 231 7.68 -13.18 -10.92
C ILE A 231 6.91 -12.23 -11.86
N ASP A 232 7.42 -12.03 -13.07
CA ASP A 232 6.77 -11.21 -14.10
C ASP A 232 5.39 -11.78 -14.47
N GLY A 233 5.27 -13.10 -14.58
CA GLY A 233 3.99 -13.77 -14.81
C GLY A 233 2.99 -13.60 -13.68
N ILE A 234 3.42 -13.70 -12.42
CA ILE A 234 2.54 -13.47 -11.26
C ILE A 234 2.00 -12.04 -11.27
N VAL A 235 2.88 -11.03 -11.43
CA VAL A 235 2.45 -9.63 -11.47
C VAL A 235 1.57 -9.36 -12.69
N ALA A 236 1.92 -9.88 -13.86
CA ALA A 236 1.12 -9.72 -15.08
C ALA A 236 -0.28 -10.35 -14.97
N TYR A 237 -0.41 -11.50 -14.31
CA TYR A 237 -1.71 -12.13 -14.05
C TYR A 237 -2.65 -11.21 -13.25
N PHE A 238 -2.12 -10.60 -12.18
CA PHE A 238 -2.90 -9.71 -11.35
C PHE A 238 -3.23 -8.40 -12.06
N LEU A 239 -2.27 -7.77 -12.74
CA LEU A 239 -2.47 -6.53 -13.46
C LEU A 239 -3.39 -6.69 -14.68
N GLY A 240 -3.27 -7.80 -15.41
CA GLY A 240 -3.90 -7.95 -16.72
C GLY A 240 -3.27 -7.05 -17.79
N PRO A 241 -3.69 -7.20 -19.07
CA PRO A 241 -2.93 -6.69 -20.21
C PRO A 241 -2.68 -5.17 -20.21
N GLN A 242 -3.72 -4.37 -19.94
CA GLN A 242 -3.63 -2.91 -20.00
C GLN A 242 -2.62 -2.35 -18.97
N LEU A 243 -2.71 -2.82 -17.73
CA LEU A 243 -1.84 -2.35 -16.65
C LEU A 243 -0.42 -2.89 -16.83
N SER A 244 -0.28 -4.15 -17.27
CA SER A 244 1.03 -4.74 -17.60
C SER A 244 1.76 -3.94 -18.69
N ASP A 245 1.06 -3.52 -19.74
CA ASP A 245 1.65 -2.66 -20.79
C ASP A 245 2.10 -1.30 -20.25
N ALA A 246 1.25 -0.67 -19.42
CA ALA A 246 1.56 0.62 -18.78
C ALA A 246 2.87 0.56 -17.96
N VAL A 247 3.09 -0.54 -17.23
CA VAL A 247 4.31 -0.72 -16.43
C VAL A 247 5.43 -1.48 -17.14
N GLY A 248 5.25 -1.85 -18.41
CA GLY A 248 6.28 -2.52 -19.22
C GLY A 248 6.59 -3.95 -18.79
N ILE A 249 5.61 -4.67 -18.26
CA ILE A 249 5.71 -6.11 -17.99
C ILE A 249 5.10 -6.86 -19.18
N SER A 250 5.82 -7.84 -19.70
CA SER A 250 5.31 -8.80 -20.67
C SER A 250 5.56 -10.20 -20.13
N SER A 251 4.50 -11.00 -20.02
CA SER A 251 4.63 -12.41 -19.69
C SER A 251 3.80 -13.26 -20.65
N ARG A 252 4.38 -14.40 -21.03
CA ARG A 252 3.74 -15.45 -21.84
C ARG A 252 3.54 -16.73 -21.03
N VAL A 253 3.83 -16.71 -19.73
CA VAL A 253 3.71 -17.87 -18.86
C VAL A 253 2.22 -18.06 -18.54
N PRO A 254 1.58 -19.18 -18.92
CA PRO A 254 0.24 -19.49 -18.48
C PRO A 254 0.30 -19.84 -16.99
N ILE A 255 -0.44 -19.11 -16.14
CA ILE A 255 -0.41 -19.38 -14.70
C ILE A 255 -1.81 -19.47 -14.10
N PRO A 256 -2.27 -20.71 -13.90
CA PRO A 256 -3.10 -21.04 -12.74
C PRO A 256 -2.26 -21.73 -11.64
N ASP A 257 -1.64 -22.89 -11.92
CA ASP A 257 -1.15 -23.80 -10.86
C ASP A 257 0.05 -23.25 -10.05
N LEU A 258 0.94 -22.48 -10.68
CA LEU A 258 2.09 -21.87 -9.99
C LEU A 258 1.70 -20.70 -9.07
N VAL A 259 0.65 -19.93 -9.39
CA VAL A 259 0.15 -18.84 -8.51
C VAL A 259 -0.55 -19.44 -7.31
N TYR A 260 -1.31 -20.52 -7.48
CA TYR A 260 -1.91 -21.26 -6.38
C TYR A 260 -0.84 -21.89 -5.47
N GLY A 261 0.14 -22.61 -6.01
CA GLY A 261 1.25 -23.14 -5.22
C GLY A 261 2.09 -22.05 -4.53
N PHE A 262 2.35 -20.94 -5.21
CA PHE A 262 3.17 -19.85 -4.68
C PHE A 262 2.47 -19.04 -3.59
N ILE A 263 1.21 -18.66 -3.74
CA ILE A 263 0.53 -17.83 -2.72
C ILE A 263 0.07 -18.68 -1.53
N PHE A 264 -0.36 -19.93 -1.76
CA PHE A 264 -0.89 -20.78 -0.70
C PHE A 264 0.18 -21.65 -0.03
N ASN A 265 1.16 -22.21 -0.75
CA ASN A 265 2.15 -23.14 -0.19
C ASN A 265 3.53 -22.52 0.06
N SER A 266 3.80 -21.27 -0.34
CA SER A 266 5.10 -20.66 -0.03
C SER A 266 5.12 -20.11 1.39
N ASN A 267 6.18 -20.48 2.11
CA ASN A 267 6.64 -19.89 3.37
C ASN A 267 7.26 -18.49 3.13
N PHE A 268 6.55 -17.63 2.40
CA PHE A 268 7.01 -16.30 2.00
C PHE A 268 7.49 -15.45 3.17
N PHE A 269 6.85 -15.63 4.32
CA PHE A 269 7.16 -14.96 5.58
C PHE A 269 7.75 -15.93 6.62
N GLY A 270 8.42 -17.01 6.23
CA GLY A 270 9.02 -17.98 7.16
C GLY A 270 8.20 -19.27 7.37
N PRO A 271 8.65 -20.17 8.26
CA PRO A 271 8.03 -21.49 8.45
C PRO A 271 6.58 -21.39 8.93
N SER A 272 5.73 -22.26 8.39
CA SER A 272 4.29 -22.37 8.69
C SER A 272 4.00 -22.62 10.17
N GLY A 273 2.94 -21.98 10.69
CA GLY A 273 2.43 -22.12 12.06
C GLY A 273 2.33 -20.80 12.83
N ASP A 274 3.44 -20.07 12.99
CA ASP A 274 3.44 -18.82 13.78
C ASP A 274 2.88 -17.62 12.98
N LEU A 275 2.87 -17.71 11.65
CA LEU A 275 2.48 -16.62 10.74
C LEU A 275 0.98 -16.51 10.48
N ASP A 276 0.19 -17.48 10.97
CA ASP A 276 -1.26 -17.55 10.75
C ASP A 276 -2.04 -16.66 11.73
N THR A 277 -1.34 -16.06 12.69
CA THR A 277 -1.87 -15.05 13.61
C THR A 277 -1.22 -13.70 13.35
N TYR A 278 -1.94 -12.61 13.62
CA TYR A 278 -1.35 -11.27 13.58
C TYR A 278 -0.09 -11.18 14.46
N ALA A 279 -0.14 -11.74 15.68
CA ALA A 279 0.95 -11.65 16.64
C ALA A 279 2.24 -12.32 16.14
N GLY A 280 2.15 -13.54 15.60
CA GLY A 280 3.36 -14.21 15.10
C GLY A 280 3.84 -13.67 13.76
N MET A 281 2.94 -13.18 12.89
CA MET A 281 3.34 -12.40 11.71
C MET A 281 4.11 -11.14 12.11
N ARG A 282 3.64 -10.41 13.12
CA ARG A 282 4.31 -9.21 13.62
C ARG A 282 5.68 -9.54 14.19
N ARG A 283 5.80 -10.57 15.04
CA ARG A 283 7.09 -11.03 15.56
C ARG A 283 8.07 -11.41 14.46
N PHE A 284 7.61 -12.15 13.44
CA PHE A 284 8.45 -12.52 12.31
C PHE A 284 8.94 -11.29 11.54
N PHE A 285 8.03 -10.35 11.23
CA PHE A 285 8.37 -9.12 10.52
C PHE A 285 9.40 -8.29 11.30
N ASP A 286 9.19 -8.08 12.60
CA ASP A 286 10.11 -7.32 13.46
C ASP A 286 11.49 -8.00 13.53
N ALA A 287 11.53 -9.33 13.67
CA ALA A 287 12.78 -10.09 13.69
C ALA A 287 13.56 -9.98 12.37
N GLN A 288 12.88 -10.12 11.22
CA GLN A 288 13.54 -10.03 9.91
C GLN A 288 14.06 -8.63 9.62
N THR A 289 13.24 -7.61 9.88
CA THR A 289 13.63 -6.22 9.63
C THR A 289 14.72 -5.75 10.59
N THR A 290 14.67 -6.15 11.87
CA THR A 290 15.73 -5.85 12.84
C THR A 290 17.04 -6.51 12.43
N LYS A 291 17.01 -7.78 12.01
CA LYS A 291 18.20 -8.46 11.47
C LYS A 291 18.76 -7.77 10.23
N LYS A 292 17.89 -7.29 9.34
CA LYS A 292 18.27 -6.63 8.08
C LYS A 292 18.84 -5.23 8.28
N TYR A 293 18.32 -4.44 9.21
CA TYR A 293 18.67 -3.03 9.39
C TYR A 293 19.48 -2.73 10.67
N GLY A 294 19.71 -3.74 11.52
CA GLY A 294 20.43 -3.60 12.79
C GLY A 294 19.62 -2.93 13.91
N GLN A 295 18.37 -2.56 13.66
CA GLN A 295 17.48 -1.89 14.61
C GLN A 295 16.00 -2.14 14.25
N PRO A 296 15.06 -2.00 15.20
CA PRO A 296 13.64 -2.09 14.91
C PRO A 296 13.23 -1.11 13.81
N LEU A 297 12.46 -1.61 12.84
CA LEU A 297 11.94 -0.75 11.78
C LEU A 297 10.87 0.20 12.32
N GLY A 298 10.89 1.43 11.83
CA GLY A 298 9.85 2.40 12.09
C GLY A 298 9.75 3.43 10.96
N LEU A 299 8.68 4.21 10.97
CA LEU A 299 8.52 5.32 10.03
C LEU A 299 9.39 6.50 10.44
N THR A 300 10.30 6.90 9.56
CA THR A 300 11.14 8.09 9.71
C THR A 300 10.54 9.26 8.92
N ILE A 301 10.25 10.36 9.61
CA ILE A 301 9.89 11.63 8.97
C ILE A 301 11.17 12.22 8.35
N PRO A 302 11.16 12.67 7.09
CA PRO A 302 12.32 13.30 6.47
C PRO A 302 12.80 14.51 7.27
N GLU A 303 14.11 14.58 7.53
CA GLU A 303 14.74 15.77 8.11
C GLU A 303 15.02 16.80 7.03
N LEU A 304 14.64 18.05 7.27
CA LEU A 304 15.09 19.18 6.46
C LEU A 304 16.54 19.48 6.84
N ARG A 305 17.50 18.99 6.06
CA ARG A 305 18.86 19.52 6.11
C ARG A 305 18.84 20.86 5.39
N MET A 306 18.80 21.96 6.16
CA MET A 306 19.04 23.29 5.60
C MET A 306 20.53 23.36 5.23
N GLY A 307 20.81 23.16 3.95
CA GLY A 307 22.10 23.44 3.34
C GLY A 307 22.20 24.88 2.89
#